data_AF-A0A950WLF6-F1
#
_entry.id   AF-A0A950WLF6-F1
#
_cell.length_a   1.000
_cell.length_b   1.000
_cell.length_c   1.000
_cell.angle_alpha   90.00
_cell.angle_beta   90.00
_cell.angle_gamma   90.00
#
_symmetry.space_group_name_H-M   'P 1'
#
loop_
_entity.id
_entity.type
_entity.pdbx_description
1 polymer ?
#
loop_
_entity_poly.entity_id
_entity_poly.type
_entity_poly.pdbx_seq_one_letter_code
_entity_poly.pdbx_strand_id
1 'polypeptide(L)'
;IIALYVTGLDFSISAAIGFVSLFGVSVMDGILMITYYNQVKAAGSATVDAMFVAATHRMRPMLMTALSACIGLFPAAISTGIGSQVQKPLATVVVGGMLVGPIMLLVVVPALRMLFLGRERPDATSQATPGGVMSPAE
;
A
#
# COMPACT_ATOMS: atom_id res chain seq x y z
N ILE A 1 -14.20 -8.83 3.97
CA ILE A 1 -15.64 -9.16 4.08
C ILE A 1 -16.24 -9.38 2.69
N ILE A 2 -16.05 -8.45 1.75
CA ILE A 2 -16.54 -8.56 0.36
C ILE A 2 -16.19 -9.90 -0.29
N ALA A 3 -14.93 -10.36 -0.16
CA ALA A 3 -14.51 -11.64 -0.73
C ALA A 3 -15.33 -12.84 -0.22
N LEU A 4 -15.59 -12.94 1.09
CA LEU A 4 -16.44 -14.00 1.65
C LEU A 4 -17.88 -13.91 1.14
N TYR A 5 -18.42 -12.69 1.06
CA TYR A 5 -19.78 -12.43 0.58
C TYR A 5 -19.95 -12.88 -0.88
N VAL A 6 -18.98 -12.59 -1.75
CA VAL A 6 -18.98 -13.03 -3.15
C VAL A 6 -18.87 -14.55 -3.28
N THR A 7 -18.07 -15.20 -2.43
CA THR A 7 -17.91 -16.67 -2.44
C THR A 7 -19.03 -17.42 -1.71
N GLY A 8 -19.99 -16.70 -1.10
CA GLY A 8 -21.10 -17.28 -0.34
C GLY A 8 -20.66 -18.05 0.91
N LEU A 9 -19.52 -17.68 1.49
CA LEU A 9 -18.95 -18.33 2.68
C LEU A 9 -19.28 -17.52 3.94
N ASP A 10 -19.70 -18.21 4.99
CA ASP A 10 -19.95 -17.61 6.30
C ASP A 10 -18.65 -17.18 7.00
N PHE A 11 -18.79 -16.23 7.93
CA PHE A 11 -17.69 -15.82 8.79
C PHE A 11 -17.38 -16.91 9.82
N SER A 12 -16.28 -17.63 9.62
CA SER A 12 -15.79 -18.68 10.52
C SER A 12 -14.55 -18.25 11.30
N ILE A 13 -14.17 -19.03 12.32
CA ILE A 13 -12.93 -18.80 13.09
C ILE A 13 -11.70 -18.79 12.15
N SER A 14 -11.68 -19.69 11.15
CA SER A 14 -10.62 -19.73 10.14
C SER A 14 -10.61 -18.47 9.26
N ALA A 15 -11.78 -17.92 8.92
CA ALA A 15 -11.86 -16.63 8.23
C ALA A 15 -11.28 -15.50 9.09
N ALA A 16 -11.58 -15.48 10.38
CA ALA A 16 -11.08 -14.47 11.32
C ALA A 16 -9.55 -14.46 11.40
N ILE A 17 -8.91 -15.64 11.46
CA ILE A 17 -7.45 -15.76 11.42
C ILE A 17 -6.87 -15.19 10.11
N GLY A 18 -7.54 -15.43 8.98
CA GLY A 18 -7.16 -14.84 7.69
C GLY A 18 -7.21 -13.31 7.70
N PHE A 19 -8.22 -12.70 8.34
CA PHE A 19 -8.28 -11.25 8.50
C PHE A 19 -7.16 -10.70 9.38
N VAL A 20 -6.85 -11.36 10.50
CA VAL A 20 -5.75 -10.94 11.38
C VAL A 20 -4.42 -11.00 10.63
N SER A 21 -4.19 -12.05 9.85
CA SER A 21 -2.99 -12.16 9.00
C SER A 21 -2.90 -11.03 7.98
N LEU A 22 -3.99 -10.73 7.27
CA LEU A 22 -4.05 -9.61 6.32
C LEU A 22 -3.80 -8.26 6.99
N PHE A 23 -4.34 -8.05 8.18
CA PHE A 23 -4.12 -6.83 8.93
C PHE A 23 -2.63 -6.63 9.22
N GLY A 24 -1.94 -7.68 9.67
CA GLY A 24 -0.49 -7.65 9.88
C GLY A 24 0.29 -7.27 8.62
N VAL A 25 -0.03 -7.90 7.48
CA VAL A 25 0.60 -7.57 6.19
C VAL A 25 0.32 -6.12 5.80
N SER A 26 -0.94 -5.67 5.91
CA SER A 26 -1.34 -4.32 5.54
C SER A 26 -0.63 -3.25 6.39
N VAL A 27 -0.48 -3.48 7.69
CA VAL A 27 0.27 -2.60 8.58
C VAL A 27 1.75 -2.56 8.18
N MET A 28 2.35 -3.70 7.85
CA MET A 28 3.74 -3.78 7.40
C MET A 28 3.96 -3.01 6.10
N ASP A 29 3.10 -3.19 5.09
CA ASP A 29 3.18 -2.45 3.84
C ASP A 29 2.99 -0.93 4.05
N GLY A 30 2.08 -0.54 4.97
CA GLY A 30 1.87 0.86 5.33
C GLY A 30 3.08 1.51 6.00
N ILE A 31 3.67 0.85 7.01
CA ILE A 31 4.89 1.32 7.68
C ILE A 31 6.02 1.47 6.67
N LEU A 32 6.17 0.50 5.77
CA LEU A 32 7.21 0.48 4.76
C LEU A 32 7.07 1.65 3.77
N MET A 33 5.84 1.97 3.35
CA MET A 33 5.52 3.10 2.49
C MET A 33 5.86 4.44 3.17
N ILE A 34 5.42 4.63 4.41
CA ILE A 34 5.67 5.85 5.19
C ILE A 34 7.17 6.05 5.46
N THR A 35 7.87 4.96 5.79
CA THR A 35 9.32 5.01 6.03
C THR A 35 10.08 5.42 4.77
N TYR A 36 9.71 4.87 3.61
CA TYR A 36 10.34 5.21 2.34
C TYR A 36 10.05 6.66 1.93
N TYR A 37 8.80 7.09 2.11
CA TYR A 37 8.40 8.47 1.92
C TYR A 37 9.23 9.43 2.79
N ASN A 38 9.41 9.13 4.08
CA ASN A 38 10.22 9.96 4.98
C ASN A 38 11.70 10.01 4.56
N GLN A 39 12.25 8.91 4.03
CA GLN A 39 13.62 8.91 3.48
C GLN A 39 13.73 9.82 2.25
N VAL A 40 12.80 9.73 1.30
CA VAL A 40 12.82 10.57 0.09
C VAL A 40 12.60 12.05 0.43
N LYS A 41 11.73 12.34 1.41
CA LYS A 41 11.53 13.71 1.91
C LYS A 41 12.76 14.24 2.66
N ALA A 42 13.46 13.40 3.43
CA ALA A 42 14.72 13.77 4.08
C ALA A 42 15.85 14.09 3.08
N ALA A 43 15.78 13.53 1.87
CA ALA A 43 16.69 13.86 0.77
C ALA A 43 16.39 15.22 0.08
N GLY A 44 15.43 16.00 0.60
CA GLY A 44 15.11 17.34 0.10
C GLY A 44 14.06 17.41 -1.00
N SER A 45 13.35 16.30 -1.30
CA SER A 45 12.30 16.28 -2.31
C SER A 45 11.02 16.98 -1.83
N ALA A 46 10.34 17.68 -2.75
CA ALA A 46 9.04 18.28 -2.50
C ALA A 46 8.01 17.21 -2.06
N THR A 47 7.08 17.58 -1.19
CA THR A 47 6.13 16.63 -0.56
C THR A 47 5.35 15.77 -1.57
N VAL A 48 4.94 16.34 -2.70
CA VAL A 48 4.19 15.63 -3.77
C VAL A 48 5.11 14.68 -4.53
N ASP A 49 6.32 15.13 -4.87
CA ASP A 49 7.28 14.35 -5.65
C ASP A 49 7.82 13.17 -4.83
N ALA A 50 8.11 13.39 -3.55
CA ALA A 50 8.47 12.33 -2.61
C ALA A 50 7.39 11.24 -2.49
N MET A 51 6.12 11.64 -2.55
CA MET A 51 4.99 10.71 -2.49
C MET A 51 4.85 9.90 -3.77
N PHE A 52 5.03 10.55 -4.93
CA PHE A 52 4.99 9.88 -6.22
C PHE A 52 6.13 8.86 -6.38
N VAL A 53 7.34 9.25 -6.00
CA VAL A 53 8.52 8.37 -5.99
C VAL A 53 8.29 7.19 -5.05
N ALA A 54 7.87 7.45 -3.80
CA ALA A 54 7.59 6.38 -2.84
C ALA A 54 6.53 5.39 -3.36
N ALA A 55 5.45 5.90 -3.96
CA ALA A 55 4.37 5.09 -4.50
C ALA A 55 4.84 4.21 -5.66
N THR A 56 5.59 4.80 -6.60
CA THR A 56 6.10 4.08 -7.78
C THR A 56 7.09 2.98 -7.39
N HIS A 57 7.98 3.25 -6.44
CA HIS A 57 8.95 2.26 -5.97
C HIS A 57 8.31 1.13 -5.15
N ARG A 58 7.25 1.42 -4.40
CA ARG A 58 6.58 0.41 -3.56
C ARG A 58 5.46 -0.35 -4.26
N MET A 59 4.91 0.19 -5.34
CA MET A 59 3.89 -0.50 -6.14
C MET A 59 4.39 -1.86 -6.66
N ARG A 60 5.63 -1.95 -7.19
CA ARG A 60 6.13 -3.21 -7.75
C ARG A 60 6.28 -4.30 -6.69
N PRO A 61 6.95 -4.05 -5.53
CA PRO A 61 7.02 -5.03 -4.46
C PRO A 61 5.64 -5.46 -3.92
N MET A 62 4.72 -4.53 -3.69
CA MET A 62 3.37 -4.88 -3.18
C MET A 62 2.57 -5.74 -4.16
N LEU A 63 2.69 -5.47 -5.47
CA LEU A 63 2.05 -6.31 -6.47
C LEU A 63 2.72 -7.69 -6.57
N MET A 64 4.05 -7.77 -6.43
CA MET A 64 4.76 -9.05 -6.42
C MET A 64 4.32 -9.94 -5.26
N THR A 65 4.18 -9.40 -4.05
CA THR A 65 3.71 -10.15 -2.87
C THR A 65 2.26 -10.59 -3.04
N ALA A 66 1.39 -9.68 -3.52
CA ALA A 66 -0.01 -9.99 -3.77
C ALA A 66 -0.18 -11.11 -4.80
N LEU A 67 0.51 -11.03 -5.93
CA LEU A 67 0.45 -12.05 -6.99
C LEU A 67 0.99 -13.40 -6.51
N SER A 68 2.11 -13.39 -5.78
CA SER A 68 2.69 -14.61 -5.18
C SER A 68 1.71 -15.29 -4.23
N ALA A 69 1.11 -14.53 -3.31
CA ALA A 69 0.10 -15.03 -2.39
C ALA A 69 -1.14 -15.56 -3.13
N CYS A 70 -1.59 -14.84 -4.16
CA CYS A 70 -2.70 -15.30 -5.00
C CYS A 70 -2.39 -16.64 -5.64
N ILE A 71 -1.27 -16.78 -6.33
CA ILE A 71 -0.90 -18.04 -7.02
C ILE A 71 -0.82 -19.21 -6.02
N GLY A 72 -0.22 -18.99 -4.84
CA GLY A 72 -0.06 -20.03 -3.82
C GLY A 72 -1.36 -20.47 -3.14
N LEU A 73 -2.30 -19.54 -2.93
CA LEU A 73 -3.55 -19.81 -2.20
C LEU A 73 -4.79 -19.95 -3.09
N PHE A 74 -4.70 -19.59 -4.37
CA PHE A 74 -5.80 -19.71 -5.34
C PHE A 74 -6.40 -21.13 -5.39
N PRO A 75 -5.63 -22.23 -5.53
CA PRO A 75 -6.19 -23.58 -5.53
C PRO A 75 -6.86 -23.94 -4.20
N ALA A 76 -6.32 -23.46 -3.08
CA ALA A 76 -6.90 -23.68 -1.76
C ALA A 76 -8.23 -22.91 -1.57
N ALA A 77 -8.37 -21.74 -2.20
CA ALA A 77 -9.59 -20.94 -2.17
C ALA A 77 -10.76 -21.56 -2.96
N ILE A 78 -10.48 -22.37 -3.99
CA ILE A 78 -11.50 -23.03 -4.80
C ILE A 78 -11.76 -24.50 -4.40
N SER A 79 -10.86 -25.11 -3.63
CA SER A 79 -10.96 -26.52 -3.24
C SER A 79 -12.28 -26.88 -2.55
N THR A 80 -12.81 -28.05 -2.90
CA THR A 80 -14.04 -28.66 -2.34
C THR A 80 -13.79 -30.03 -1.72
N GLY A 81 -12.52 -30.41 -1.51
CA GLY A 81 -12.14 -31.69 -0.90
C GLY A 81 -12.39 -31.76 0.62
N ILE A 82 -12.14 -32.94 1.19
CA ILE A 82 -12.17 -33.16 2.64
C ILE A 82 -11.16 -32.21 3.32
N GLY A 83 -11.59 -31.48 4.34
CA GLY A 83 -10.78 -30.46 5.03
C GLY A 83 -10.89 -29.03 4.46
N SER A 84 -11.57 -28.84 3.32
CA SER A 84 -11.78 -27.51 2.72
C SER A 84 -12.63 -26.56 3.58
N GLN A 85 -13.46 -27.09 4.49
CA GLN A 85 -14.33 -26.35 5.39
C GLN A 85 -13.60 -25.27 6.21
N VAL A 86 -12.34 -25.51 6.60
CA VAL A 86 -11.52 -24.55 7.35
C VAL A 86 -10.55 -23.77 6.46
N GLN A 87 -10.01 -24.40 5.42
CA GLN A 87 -8.97 -23.81 4.58
C GLN A 87 -9.54 -22.81 3.57
N LYS A 88 -10.70 -23.10 2.99
CA LYS A 88 -11.34 -22.30 1.96
C LYS A 88 -11.69 -20.87 2.43
N PRO A 89 -12.34 -20.66 3.60
CA PRO A 89 -12.62 -19.31 4.09
C PRO A 89 -11.34 -18.52 4.41
N LEU A 90 -10.33 -19.15 5.01
CA LEU A 90 -9.04 -18.52 5.27
C LEU A 90 -8.34 -18.09 3.97
N ALA A 91 -8.24 -18.99 2.99
CA ALA A 91 -7.59 -18.72 1.72
C ALA A 91 -8.32 -17.64 0.92
N THR A 92 -9.66 -17.69 0.88
CA THR A 92 -10.49 -16.70 0.20
C THR A 92 -10.28 -15.30 0.75
N VAL A 93 -10.24 -15.17 2.07
CA VAL A 93 -9.98 -13.88 2.73
C VAL A 93 -8.62 -13.34 2.31
N VAL A 94 -7.56 -14.15 2.44
CA VAL A 94 -6.19 -13.72 2.14
C VAL A 94 -6.04 -13.32 0.66
N VAL A 95 -6.52 -14.13 -0.28
CA VAL A 95 -6.45 -13.82 -1.72
C VAL A 95 -7.19 -12.52 -2.05
N GLY A 96 -8.42 -12.38 -1.56
CA GLY A 96 -9.20 -11.16 -1.79
C GLY A 96 -8.56 -9.92 -1.15
N GLY A 97 -8.02 -10.06 0.06
CA GLY A 97 -7.34 -8.97 0.76
C GLY A 97 -6.03 -8.57 0.11
N MET A 98 -5.24 -9.52 -0.37
CA MET A 98 -3.96 -9.28 -1.06
C MET A 98 -4.16 -8.59 -2.41
N LEU A 99 -5.26 -8.86 -3.13
CA LEU A 99 -5.57 -8.15 -4.38
C LEU A 99 -5.97 -6.70 -4.13
N VAL A 100 -6.79 -6.45 -3.11
CA VAL A 100 -7.33 -5.12 -2.82
C VAL A 100 -6.35 -4.27 -2.00
N GLY A 101 -5.52 -4.89 -1.16
CA GLY A 101 -4.63 -4.23 -0.20
C GLY A 101 -3.69 -3.21 -0.82
N PRO A 102 -2.87 -3.56 -1.84
CA PRO A 102 -1.97 -2.63 -2.51
C PRO A 102 -2.70 -1.43 -3.10
N ILE A 103 -3.85 -1.66 -3.75
CA ILE A 103 -4.68 -0.61 -4.35
C ILE A 103 -5.19 0.32 -3.26
N MET A 104 -5.70 -0.24 -2.17
CA MET A 104 -6.15 0.54 -1.02
C MET A 104 -5.00 1.34 -0.41
N LEU A 105 -3.81 0.77 -0.25
CA LEU A 105 -2.67 1.48 0.32
C LEU A 105 -2.21 2.65 -0.58
N LEU A 106 -2.10 2.40 -1.89
CA LEU A 106 -1.74 3.40 -2.89
C LEU A 106 -2.73 4.57 -2.94
N VAL A 107 -3.99 4.37 -2.58
CA VAL A 107 -5.02 5.43 -2.52
C VAL A 107 -5.10 6.08 -1.14
N VAL A 108 -5.09 5.27 -0.08
CA VAL A 108 -5.29 5.72 1.32
C VAL A 108 -4.09 6.52 1.81
N VAL A 109 -2.86 6.08 1.55
CA VAL A 109 -1.67 6.80 2.06
C VAL A 109 -1.56 8.21 1.47
N PRO A 110 -1.71 8.47 0.14
CA PRO A 110 -1.69 9.83 -0.37
C PRO A 110 -2.90 10.65 0.07
N ALA A 111 -4.10 10.05 0.15
CA ALA A 111 -5.29 10.73 0.65
C ALA A 111 -5.10 11.18 2.12
N LEU A 112 -4.57 10.30 2.97
CA LEU A 112 -4.26 10.60 4.36
C LEU A 112 -3.22 11.73 4.44
N ARG A 113 -2.18 11.69 3.59
CA ARG A 113 -1.18 12.76 3.52
C ARG A 113 -1.80 14.08 3.10
N MET A 114 -2.66 14.11 2.08
CA MET A 114 -3.33 15.36 1.66
C MET A 114 -4.20 15.96 2.77
N LEU A 115 -4.92 15.11 3.52
CA LEU A 115 -5.77 15.55 4.63
C LEU A 115 -4.98 16.05 5.84
N PHE A 116 -3.91 15.36 6.23
CA PHE A 116 -3.12 15.72 7.41
C PHE A 116 -2.05 16.79 7.12
N LEU A 117 -1.45 16.78 5.92
CA LEU A 117 -0.37 17.69 5.53
C LEU A 117 -0.82 18.89 4.68
N GLY A 118 -2.09 18.96 4.25
CA GLY A 118 -2.66 20.17 3.64
C GLY A 118 -2.66 21.40 4.58
N ARG A 119 -2.19 21.25 5.83
CA ARG A 119 -2.01 22.31 6.83
C ARG A 119 -0.56 22.80 6.99
N GLU A 120 0.43 22.13 6.39
CA GLU A 120 1.80 22.67 6.34
C GLU A 120 1.94 23.53 5.09
N ARG A 121 2.35 24.78 5.31
CA ARG A 121 2.44 25.88 4.34
C ARG A 121 3.10 25.44 3.03
N PRO A 122 2.71 26.04 1.88
CA PRO A 122 3.44 25.87 0.63
C PRO A 122 4.91 26.18 0.87
N ASP A 123 5.78 25.22 0.54
CA ASP A 123 7.24 25.36 0.59
C ASP A 123 7.65 26.58 -0.25
N ALA A 124 7.87 27.70 0.43
CA ALA A 124 8.27 28.99 -0.14
C ALA A 124 9.76 29.01 -0.53
N THR A 125 10.28 27.93 -1.14
CA THR A 125 11.70 27.84 -1.52
C THR A 125 11.93 27.34 -2.95
N SER A 126 10.87 27.21 -3.77
CA SER A 126 11.03 26.98 -5.22
C SER A 126 10.97 28.28 -6.05
N GLN A 127 11.29 29.44 -5.44
CA GLN A 127 11.49 30.71 -6.17
C GLN A 127 12.59 31.58 -5.54
N ALA A 128 13.84 31.13 -5.65
CA ALA A 128 15.03 31.99 -5.72
C ALA A 128 16.03 31.21 -6.59
N THR A 129 16.24 31.51 -7.87
CA THR A 129 16.74 32.79 -8.38
C THR A 129 16.50 32.88 -9.89
N PRO A 130 15.85 33.94 -10.40
CA PRO A 130 16.05 34.41 -11.77
C PRO A 130 17.24 35.39 -11.80
N GLY A 131 18.20 35.14 -12.69
CA GLY A 131 19.09 36.16 -13.27
C GLY A 131 20.01 36.95 -12.35
N GLY A 132 21.32 36.68 -12.42
CA GLY A 132 22.33 37.52 -11.77
C GLY A 132 23.76 37.08 -12.03
N VAL A 133 24.13 36.77 -13.28
CA VAL A 133 25.55 36.77 -13.67
C VAL A 133 25.97 38.22 -13.79
N MET A 134 26.29 38.84 -12.65
CA MET A 134 27.07 40.07 -12.63
C MET A 134 28.54 39.64 -12.72
N SER A 135 29.11 39.78 -13.92
CA SER A 135 30.55 39.82 -14.11
C SER A 135 31.08 41.11 -13.48
N PRO A 136 32.01 41.06 -12.52
CA PRO A 136 32.87 42.20 -12.27
C PRO A 136 33.87 42.25 -13.42
N ALA A 137 33.90 43.39 -14.11
CA ALA A 137 35.09 43.84 -14.79
C ALA A 137 36.16 44.17 -13.75
N GLU A 138 37.38 43.69 -13.99
CA GLU A 138 38.72 44.28 -13.77
C GLU A 138 39.77 43.20 -13.52
#